data_AF-A0A1V2CBH4-F1
#
_entry.id   AF-A0A1V2CBH4-F1
#
_cell.length_a   1.000
_cell.length_b   1.000
_cell.length_c   1.000
_cell.angle_alpha   90.00
_cell.angle_beta   90.00
_cell.angle_gamma   90.00
#
_symmetry.space_group_name_H-M   'P 1'
#
loop_
_entity.id
_entity.type
_entity.pdbx_description
1 polymer ?
#
loop_
_entity_poly.entity_id
_entity_poly.type
_entity_poly.pdbx_seq_one_letter_code
_entity_poly.pdbx_strand_id
1 'polypeptide(L)' 'MKFKNMEYLKNCDNCNTDVVIVENELFFSEKQKMETAYCPICNSKIHEGKIDGWYFVQTLKNHENDKDISHRCTYPMP' A
#
# COMPACT_ATOMS: atom_id res chain seq x y z
N MET A 1 3.01 13.08 -13.92
CA MET A 1 4.10 12.74 -12.99
C MET A 1 4.01 11.25 -12.73
N LYS A 2 5.07 10.47 -13.02
CA LYS A 2 5.04 9.00 -12.90
C LYS A 2 5.54 8.61 -11.50
N PHE A 3 4.65 8.16 -10.63
CA PHE A 3 5.01 7.54 -9.36
C PHE A 3 5.58 6.14 -9.64
N LYS A 4 6.66 5.75 -8.97
CA LYS A 4 7.17 4.38 -9.04
C LYS A 4 6.55 3.65 -7.85
N ASN A 5 5.47 2.94 -8.10
CA ASN A 5 4.81 2.14 -7.07
C ASN A 5 5.39 0.73 -7.12
N MET A 6 5.96 0.25 -6.01
CA MET A 6 6.34 -1.15 -5.86
C MET A 6 5.28 -1.87 -5.02
N GLU A 7 4.75 -2.97 -5.55
CA GLU A 7 3.76 -3.79 -4.86
C GLU A 7 4.42 -5.08 -4.37
N TYR A 8 4.26 -5.37 -3.08
CA TYR A 8 4.75 -6.59 -2.45
C TYR A 8 3.58 -7.38 -1.90
N LEU A 9 3.50 -8.65 -2.27
CA LEU A 9 2.49 -9.56 -1.74
C LEU A 9 3.09 -10.28 -0.53
N LYS A 10 2.45 -10.12 0.62
CA LYS A 10 2.88 -10.68 1.91
C LYS A 10 1.70 -11.38 2.56
N ASN A 11 1.94 -12.55 3.13
CA ASN A 11 0.95 -13.17 4.01
C ASN A 11 1.22 -12.72 5.45
N CYS A 12 0.18 -12.37 6.19
CA CYS A 12 0.29 -12.04 7.60
C CYS A 12 0.17 -13.31 8.45
N ASP A 13 1.25 -13.73 9.11
CA ASP A 13 1.30 -14.95 9.94
C ASP A 13 0.27 -14.97 11.09
N ASN A 14 -0.18 -13.80 11.55
CA ASN A 14 -1.12 -13.71 12.67
C ASN A 14 -2.59 -13.93 12.26
N CYS A 15 -2.99 -13.48 11.07
CA CYS A 15 -4.36 -13.61 10.59
C CYS A 15 -4.49 -14.47 9.32
N ASN A 16 -3.40 -15.12 8.88
CA ASN A 16 -3.29 -15.90 7.64
C ASN A 16 -3.98 -15.22 6.45
N THR A 17 -3.85 -13.90 6.37
CA THR A 17 -4.49 -13.11 5.31
C THR A 17 -3.43 -12.55 4.39
N ASP A 18 -3.66 -12.72 3.10
CA ASP A 18 -2.81 -12.12 2.07
C ASP A 18 -3.08 -10.61 1.96
N VAL A 19 -2.00 -9.86 2.13
CA VAL A 19 -1.98 -8.41 2.10
C VAL A 19 -0.99 -7.93 1.05
N VAL A 20 -1.35 -6.83 0.39
CA VAL A 20 -0.55 -6.16 -0.60
C VAL A 20 0.01 -4.90 0.06
N ILE A 21 1.33 -4.79 0.09
CA ILE A 21 2.06 -3.62 0.57
C ILE A 21 2.48 -2.82 -0.66
N VAL A 22 1.95 -1.60 -0.77
CA VAL A 22 2.30 -0.65 -1.84
C VAL A 22 3.26 0.37 -1.26
N GLU A 23 4.48 0.36 -1.75
CA GLU A 23 5.51 1.35 -1.44
C GLU A 23 5.32 2.57 -2.35
N ASN A 24 5.01 3.71 -1.74
CA ASN A 24 4.91 4.99 -2.41
C ASN A 24 6.13 5.84 -2.05
N GLU A 25 7.07 5.96 -2.97
CA GLU A 25 8.26 6.80 -2.82
C GLU A 25 7.93 8.26 -3.16
N LEU A 26 8.39 9.21 -2.34
CA LEU A 26 8.34 10.63 -2.69
C LEU A 26 9.45 10.96 -3.70
N PHE A 27 9.16 11.83 -4.67
CA PHE A 27 10.14 12.25 -5.67
C PHE A 27 11.17 13.27 -5.14
N PHE A 28 10.86 13.92 -4.01
CA PHE A 28 11.65 15.00 -3.43
C PHE A 28 11.80 14.84 -1.91
N SER A 29 12.38 13.73 -1.47
CA SER A 29 12.83 13.65 -0.08
C SER A 29 14.29 13.18 0.01
N GLU A 30 15.04 13.87 0.85
CA GLU A 30 16.47 13.64 1.10
C GLU A 30 16.67 12.80 2.37
N LYS A 31 15.57 12.31 2.99
CA LYS A 31 15.58 11.67 4.31
C LYS A 31 14.74 10.41 4.30
N GLN A 32 15.42 9.28 4.17
CA GLN A 32 14.83 7.96 4.42
C GLN A 32 14.47 7.83 5.90
N LYS A 33 13.21 7.52 6.19
CA LYS A 33 12.74 7.16 7.53
C LYS A 33 12.52 5.66 7.60
N MET A 34 12.74 5.09 8.78
CA MET A 34 12.28 3.74 9.09
C MET A 34 10.76 3.77 9.18
N GLU A 35 10.10 2.99 8.35
CA GLU A 35 8.66 2.84 8.37
C GLU A 35 8.27 1.37 8.48
N THR A 36 7.26 1.13 9.30
CA THR A 36 6.70 -0.19 9.56
C THR A 36 5.33 -0.29 8.95
N ALA A 37 5.14 -1.33 8.13
CA ALA A 37 3.86 -1.70 7.57
C ALA A 37 3.11 -2.63 8.55
N TYR A 38 1.88 -2.25 8.90
CA TYR A 38 1.02 -3.00 9.81
C TYR A 38 -0.14 -3.64 9.06
N CYS A 39 -0.60 -4.78 9.57
CA CYS A 39 -1.75 -5.45 9.00
C CYS A 39 -3.02 -4.65 9.28
N PRO A 40 -3.85 -4.33 8.28
CA PRO A 40 -5.10 -3.60 8.49
C PRO A 40 -6.13 -4.39 9.30
N ILE A 41 -5.95 -5.70 9.48
CA ILE A 41 -6.90 -6.59 10.19
C ILE A 41 -6.50 -6.78 11.65
N CYS A 42 -5.26 -7.20 11.89
CA CYS A 42 -4.78 -7.61 13.21
C CYS A 42 -3.74 -6.67 13.81
N ASN A 43 -3.44 -5.56 13.13
CA ASN A 43 -2.43 -4.56 13.49
C ASN A 43 -1.04 -5.13 13.80
N SER A 44 -0.75 -6.33 13.28
CA SER A 44 0.54 -6.97 13.46
C SER A 44 1.56 -6.41 12.48
N LYS A 45 2.81 -6.33 12.90
CA LYS A 45 3.91 -5.85 12.06
C LYS A 45 4.21 -6.88 10.96
N ILE A 46 4.09 -6.48 9.69
CA ILE A 46 4.30 -7.38 8.54
C ILE A 46 5.63 -7.07 7.84
N HIS A 47 5.97 -5.79 7.77
CA HIS A 47 7.18 -5.32 7.10
C HIS A 47 7.76 -4.11 7.81
N GLU A 48 9.07 -3.96 7.70
CA GLU A 48 9.82 -2.81 8.18
C GLU A 48 10.94 -2.53 7.19
N GLY A 49 11.04 -1.28 6.76
CA GLY A 49 12.00 -0.86 5.75
C GLY A 49 12.34 0.61 5.91
N LYS A 50 13.49 1.00 5.36
CA LYS A 50 13.80 2.41 5.17
C LYS A 50 13.17 2.85 3.85
N ILE A 51 12.22 3.77 3.93
CA ILE A 51 11.51 4.32 2.79
C ILE A 51 11.58 5.85 2.82
N ASP A 52 11.65 6.44 1.64
CA ASP A 52 11.59 7.89 1.44
C ASP A 52 10.14 8.34 1.17
N GLY A 53 9.18 7.77 1.90
CA GLY A 53 7.78 7.79 1.48
C GLY A 53 6.84 7.21 2.53
N TRP A 54 5.84 6.46 2.09
CA TRP A 54 4.99 5.68 2.99
C TRP A 54 4.61 4.31 2.44
N TYR A 55 4.39 3.36 3.35
CA TYR A 55 3.82 2.05 3.02
C TYR A 55 2.31 2.11 3.13
N PHE A 56 1.62 1.70 2.06
CA PHE A 56 0.18 1.55 2.05
C PHE A 56 -0.18 0.06 2.03
N VAL A 57 -0.83 -0.43 3.09
CA VAL A 57 -1.17 -1.85 3.21
C VAL A 57 -2.65 -2.04 2.98
N GLN A 58 -2.98 -2.92 2.05
CA GLN A 58 -4.36 -3.31 1.77
C GLN A 58 -4.49 -4.83 1.73
N THR A 59 -5.70 -5.34 1.94
CA THR A 59 -5.99 -6.76 1.68
C THR A 59 -6.07 -7.01 0.18
N LEU A 60 -5.76 -8.23 -0.25
CA LEU A 60 -5.85 -8.61 -1.67
C LEU A 60 -7.25 -8.31 -2.27
N LYS A 61 -8.31 -8.60 -1.50
CA LYS A 61 -9.70 -8.32 -1.89
C LYS A 61 -9.96 -6.84 -2.13
N ASN A 62 -9.36 -5.95 -1.35
CA ASN A 62 -9.53 -4.51 -1.52
C ASN A 62 -8.72 -4.00 -2.71
N HIS A 63 -7.50 -4.52 -2.92
CA HIS A 63 -6.65 -4.17 -4.06
C HIS A 63 -7.28 -4.54 -5.41
N GLU A 64 -7.90 -5.71 -5.51
CA GLU A 64 -8.64 -6.13 -6.70
C GLU A 64 -9.85 -5.23 -6.97
N ASN A 65 -10.58 -4.81 -5.92
CA ASN A 65 -11.69 -3.87 -6.07
C ASN A 65 -11.21 -2.47 -6.50
N ASP A 66 -10.11 -1.96 -5.95
CA ASP A 66 -9.57 -0.63 -6.30
C ASP A 66 -9.13 -0.54 -7.77
N LYS A 67 -8.56 -1.63 -8.31
CA LYS A 67 -8.24 -1.73 -9.74
C LYS A 67 -9.49 -1.59 -10.62
N ASP A 68 -10.61 -2.18 -10.22
CA ASP A 68 -11.89 -2.10 -10.94
C ASP A 68 -12.55 -0.71 -10.82
N ILE A 69 -12.39 -0.04 -9.67
CA ILE A 69 -12.98 1.29 -9.39
C ILE A 69 -12.32 2.40 -10.21
N SER A 70 -11.05 2.25 -10.59
CA SER A 70 -10.35 3.22 -11.46
C SER A 70 -11.09 3.53 -12.78
N HIS A 71 -11.99 2.65 -13.23
CA HIS A 71 -12.81 2.82 -14.44
C HIS A 71 -14.20 3.42 -14.20
N ARG A 72 -14.63 3.69 -12.94
CA ARG A 72 -16.02 4.11 -12.63
C ARG A 72 -16.16 5.52 -12.05
N CYS A 73 -15.10 6.28 -11.92
CA CYS A 73 -15.19 7.68 -11.51
C CYS A 73 -15.61 8.59 -12.68
N THR A 74 -16.83 8.39 -13.21
CA THR A 74 -17.50 9.40 -14.03
C THR A 74 -18.00 10.48 -13.08
N TYR A 75 -17.20 11.52 -12.86
CA TYR A 75 -17.66 12.70 -12.13
C TYR A 75 -18.84 13.32 -12.91
N PRO A 76 -20.03 13.49 -12.31
CA PRO A 76 -20.99 14.41 -12.88
C PRO A 76 -20.42 15.82 -12.70
N MET A 77 -19.91 16.42 -13.77
CA MET A 77 -19.68 17.87 -13.76
C MET A 77 -21.06 18.56 -13.73
N PRO A 78 -21.27 19.55 -12.85
CA PRO A 78 -22.45 20.41 -12.91
C PRO A 78 -22.45 21.33 -14.15
#